data_AF-A0A4Q7UQ31-F1
#
_entry.id   AF-A0A4Q7UQ31-F1
#
_cell.length_a   1.000
_cell.length_b   1.000
_cell.length_c   1.000
_cell.angle_alpha   90.00
_cell.angle_beta   90.00
_cell.angle_gamma   90.00
#
_symmetry.space_group_name_H-M   'P 1'
#
loop_
_entity.id
_entity.type
_entity.pdbx_description
1 polymer ?
#
loop_
_entity_poly.entity_id
_entity_poly.type
_entity_poly.pdbx_seq_one_letter_code
_entity_poly.pdbx_strand_id
1 'polypeptide(L)'
;MVDDQNGLAVRQVTNVHSNWSAQGEGTDGKFSFQLILDDGAQEAIIRPVADDSFVVLQLLALTSTVFFDTVNRVLIFGRVEFTPPAARS
;
A
#
# COMPACT_ATOMS: atom_id res chain seq x y z
N MET A 1 -4.36 18.98 28.84
CA MET A 1 -4.51 19.39 27.43
C MET A 1 -4.90 18.14 26.68
N VAL A 2 -6.17 18.05 26.27
CA VAL A 2 -6.64 16.98 25.39
C VAL A 2 -6.43 17.54 23.99
N ASP A 3 -5.50 16.95 23.25
CA ASP A 3 -5.23 17.35 21.87
C ASP A 3 -6.24 16.62 20.99
N ASP A 4 -7.39 17.27 20.74
CA ASP A 4 -8.48 16.82 19.85
C ASP A 4 -8.08 16.93 18.37
N GLN A 5 -6.92 16.40 17.99
CA GLN A 5 -6.53 16.19 16.60
C GLN A 5 -6.73 14.73 16.21
N ASN A 6 -7.91 14.17 16.51
CA ASN A 6 -8.30 12.87 15.94
C ASN A 6 -8.74 13.05 14.48
N GLY A 7 -7.92 13.77 13.70
CA GLY A 7 -7.97 13.73 12.25
C GLY A 7 -7.85 12.27 11.85
N LEU A 8 -8.83 11.76 11.10
CA LEU A 8 -9.00 10.35 10.78
C LEU A 8 -7.65 9.65 10.58
N ALA A 9 -7.30 8.74 11.51
CA ALA A 9 -6.06 7.97 11.46
C ALA A 9 -5.98 7.08 10.21
N VAL A 10 -7.12 6.83 9.58
CA VAL A 10 -7.27 6.09 8.34
C VAL A 10 -7.49 7.08 7.20
N ARG A 11 -6.62 7.00 6.20
CA ARG A 11 -6.54 7.95 5.06
C ARG A 11 -6.74 7.20 3.76
N GLN A 12 -7.39 7.79 2.76
CA GLN A 12 -7.54 7.14 1.46
C GLN A 12 -6.21 7.20 0.71
N VAL A 13 -5.76 6.07 0.15
CA VAL A 13 -4.63 6.06 -0.79
C VAL A 13 -5.17 6.40 -2.16
N THR A 14 -4.74 7.53 -2.71
CA THR A 14 -5.21 8.02 -4.02
C THR A 14 -4.21 7.76 -5.13
N ASN A 15 -2.91 7.65 -4.79
CA ASN A 15 -1.88 7.22 -5.73
C ASN A 15 -0.75 6.46 -5.03
N VAL A 16 -0.04 5.61 -5.78
CA VAL A 16 1.11 4.85 -5.28
C VAL A 16 2.26 4.95 -6.27
N HIS A 17 3.42 5.42 -5.80
CA HIS A 17 4.65 5.41 -6.58
C HIS A 17 5.59 4.32 -6.07
N SER A 18 6.07 3.47 -6.98
CA SER A 18 7.03 2.43 -6.65
C SER A 18 8.45 2.87 -6.98
N ASN A 19 9.38 2.55 -6.09
CA ASN A 19 10.81 2.79 -6.28
C ASN A 19 11.58 1.53 -5.92
N TRP A 20 12.68 1.30 -6.64
CA TRP A 20 13.67 0.26 -6.35
C TRP A 20 15.05 0.90 -6.24
N SER A 21 15.87 0.38 -5.32
CA SER A 21 17.26 0.82 -5.15
C SER A 21 18.18 -0.37 -4.99
N ALA A 22 19.30 -0.36 -5.71
CA ALA A 22 20.40 -1.30 -5.49
C ALA A 22 20.96 -1.13 -4.07
N GLN A 23 21.46 -2.21 -3.46
CA GLN A 23 22.07 -2.18 -2.12
C GLN A 23 23.57 -2.52 -2.15
N GLY A 24 24.16 -2.64 -3.34
CA GLY A 24 25.53 -3.11 -3.57
C GLY A 24 25.55 -4.35 -4.46
N GLU A 25 26.72 -4.67 -5.01
CA GLU A 25 26.89 -5.83 -5.88
C GLU A 25 26.60 -7.13 -5.12
N GLY A 26 25.85 -8.04 -5.74
CA GLY A 26 25.48 -9.33 -5.15
C GLY A 26 24.46 -9.28 -4.02
N THR A 27 23.87 -8.12 -3.74
CA THR A 27 22.83 -7.95 -2.71
C THR A 27 21.46 -7.70 -3.32
N ASP A 28 20.42 -8.17 -2.64
CA ASP A 28 19.05 -7.89 -3.04
C ASP A 28 18.76 -6.39 -2.97
N GLY A 29 18.19 -5.85 -4.04
CA GLY A 29 17.70 -4.48 -4.03
C GLY A 29 16.48 -4.32 -3.13
N LYS A 30 16.20 -3.09 -2.72
CA LYS A 30 15.07 -2.77 -1.84
C LYS A 30 14.01 -1.98 -2.56
N PHE A 31 12.76 -2.38 -2.34
CA PHE A 31 11.60 -1.63 -2.77
C PHE A 31 11.13 -0.65 -1.70
N SER A 32 10.54 0.44 -2.16
CA SER A 32 9.76 1.34 -1.32
C SER A 32 8.57 1.85 -2.11
N PHE A 33 7.42 1.93 -1.47
CA PHE A 33 6.21 2.50 -2.05
C PHE A 33 5.89 3.79 -1.30
N GLN A 34 5.76 4.87 -2.06
CA GLN A 34 5.22 6.13 -1.59
C GLN A 34 3.71 6.10 -1.81
N LEU A 35 2.96 6.26 -0.74
CA LEU A 35 1.51 6.35 -0.74
C LEU A 35 1.13 7.83 -0.70
N ILE A 36 0.38 8.28 -1.70
CA ILE A 36 -0.23 9.61 -1.72
C ILE A 36 -1.60 9.48 -1.05
N LEU A 37 -1.80 10.24 0.01
CA LEU A 37 -2.99 10.15 0.86
C LEU A 37 -3.88 11.37 0.67
N ASP A 38 -5.20 11.13 0.62
CA ASP A 38 -6.24 12.16 0.48
C ASP A 38 -5.88 13.22 -0.58
N ASP A 39 -5.60 12.79 -1.81
CA ASP A 39 -5.24 13.64 -2.97
C ASP A 39 -3.99 14.53 -2.75
N GLY A 40 -3.05 14.05 -1.94
CA GLY A 40 -1.78 14.72 -1.69
C GLY A 40 -1.78 15.61 -0.46
N ALA A 41 -2.83 15.55 0.38
CA ALA A 41 -2.81 16.21 1.69
C ALA A 41 -1.72 15.64 2.61
N GLN A 42 -1.37 14.36 2.44
CA GLN A 42 -0.29 13.70 3.17
C GLN A 42 0.38 12.61 2.32
N GLU A 43 1.57 12.20 2.74
CA GLU A 43 2.27 11.07 2.15
C GLU A 43 2.74 10.10 3.24
N ALA A 44 2.85 8.82 2.89
CA ALA A 44 3.46 7.79 3.73
C ALA A 44 4.40 6.91 2.89
N ILE A 45 5.41 6.32 3.53
CA ILE A 45 6.31 5.37 2.86
C ILE A 45 6.25 4.02 3.56
N ILE A 46 6.04 2.97 2.78
CA ILE A 46 6.20 1.58 3.20
C ILE A 46 7.37 0.94 2.44
N ARG A 47 8.02 -0.03 3.09
CA ARG A 47 9.21 -0.73 2.55
C ARG A 47 9.04 -2.24 2.73
N PRO A 48 8.08 -2.86 2.04
CA PRO A 48 7.93 -4.31 2.06
C PRO A 48 9.19 -4.99 1.53
N VAL A 49 9.37 -6.25 1.90
CA VAL A 49 10.37 -7.11 1.23
C VAL A 49 9.94 -7.40 -0.21
N ALA A 50 10.82 -7.99 -1.03
CA ALA A 50 10.55 -8.21 -2.44
C ALA A 50 9.29 -9.06 -2.69
N ASP A 51 9.11 -10.15 -1.95
CA ASP A 51 7.95 -11.03 -2.09
C ASP A 51 6.64 -10.31 -1.75
N ASP A 52 6.61 -9.60 -0.62
CA ASP A 52 5.47 -8.79 -0.19
C ASP A 52 5.18 -7.65 -1.18
N SER A 53 6.21 -7.07 -1.79
CA SER A 53 6.08 -5.98 -2.77
C SER A 53 5.20 -6.41 -3.95
N PHE A 54 5.40 -7.62 -4.45
CA PHE A 54 4.63 -8.16 -5.55
C PHE A 54 3.17 -8.42 -5.15
N VAL A 55 2.94 -9.01 -3.97
CA VAL A 55 1.58 -9.26 -3.45
C VAL A 55 0.83 -7.95 -3.24
N VAL A 56 1.47 -6.93 -2.68
CA VAL A 56 0.88 -5.60 -2.47
C VAL A 56 0.49 -4.97 -3.81
N LEU A 57 1.36 -5.01 -4.83
CA LEU A 57 1.03 -4.47 -6.16
C LEU A 57 -0.15 -5.19 -6.81
N GLN A 58 -0.27 -6.52 -6.62
CA GLN A 58 -1.45 -7.25 -7.11
C GLN A 58 -2.73 -6.84 -6.38
N LEU A 59 -2.70 -6.71 -5.05
CA LEU A 59 -3.87 -6.28 -4.29
C LEU A 59 -4.29 -4.86 -4.69
N LEU A 60 -3.34 -3.94 -4.87
CA LEU A 60 -3.62 -2.59 -5.40
C LEU A 60 -4.31 -2.65 -6.78
N ALA A 61 -3.89 -3.57 -7.67
CA ALA A 61 -4.50 -3.73 -8.99
C ALA A 61 -5.90 -4.37 -8.96
N LEU A 62 -6.22 -5.15 -7.91
CA LEU A 62 -7.49 -5.87 -7.77
C LEU A 62 -8.54 -5.13 -6.94
N THR A 63 -8.21 -3.98 -6.35
CA THR A 63 -9.12 -3.20 -5.51
C THR A 63 -9.27 -1.77 -5.99
N SER A 64 -10.51 -1.30 -6.10
CA SER A 64 -10.79 0.09 -6.51
C SER A 64 -10.62 1.12 -5.39
N THR A 65 -10.62 0.68 -4.13
CA THR A 65 -10.47 1.55 -2.96
C THR A 65 -9.48 0.97 -1.98
N VAL A 66 -8.58 1.81 -1.50
CA VAL A 66 -7.50 1.44 -0.57
C VAL A 66 -7.36 2.54 0.46
N PHE A 67 -7.18 2.14 1.72
CA PHE A 67 -6.92 3.04 2.83
C PHE A 67 -5.62 2.68 3.52
N PHE A 68 -5.04 3.63 4.22
CA PHE A 68 -3.87 3.43 5.06
C PHE A 68 -4.17 3.92 6.47
N ASP A 69 -4.10 2.99 7.43
CA ASP A 69 -4.08 3.33 8.84
C ASP A 69 -2.67 3.84 9.18
N THR A 70 -2.56 5.15 9.36
CA THR A 70 -1.31 5.85 9.65
C THR A 70 -0.74 5.54 11.03
N VAL A 71 -1.58 5.13 11.99
CA VAL A 71 -1.17 4.83 13.36
C VAL A 71 -0.60 3.41 13.43
N ASN A 72 -1.34 2.44 12.89
CA ASN A 72 -0.95 1.03 12.91
C ASN A 72 -0.07 0.62 11.73
N ARG A 73 0.10 1.50 10.74
CA ARG A 73 0.84 1.27 9.49
C ARG A 73 0.31 0.10 8.67
N VAL A 74 -1.00 0.03 8.52
CA VAL A 74 -1.70 -1.07 7.82
C VAL A 74 -2.32 -0.55 6.53
N LEU A 75 -2.05 -1.22 5.41
CA LEU A 75 -2.83 -1.07 4.18
C LEU A 75 -4.12 -1.87 4.29
N ILE A 76 -5.25 -1.20 4.09
CA ILE A 76 -6.59 -1.77 4.14
C ILE A 76 -7.14 -1.74 2.73
N PHE A 77 -7.15 -2.90 2.08
CA PHE A 77 -7.68 -3.07 0.74
C PHE A 77 -9.20 -3.22 0.80
N GLY A 78 -9.89 -2.57 -0.13
CA GLY A 78 -11.33 -2.69 -0.29
C GLY A 78 -11.74 -4.08 -0.79
N ARG A 79 -12.94 -4.17 -1.37
CA ARG A 79 -13.40 -5.43 -1.96
C ARG A 79 -12.46 -5.84 -3.10
N VAL A 80 -11.91 -7.05 -3.00
CA VAL A 80 -11.13 -7.68 -4.05
C VAL A 80 -12.06 -8.25 -5.10
N GLU A 81 -11.87 -7.86 -6.37
CA GLU A 81 -12.59 -8.46 -7.50
C GLU A 81 -12.00 -9.84 -7.81
N PHE A 82 -12.42 -10.84 -7.04
CA PHE A 82 -12.06 -12.23 -7.27
C PHE A 82 -13.12 -12.91 -8.14
N THR A 83 -12.75 -13.21 -9.39
CA THR A 83 -13.50 -14.16 -10.22
C THR A 83 -12.84 -15.53 -10.06
N PRO A 84 -13.50 -16.52 -9.41
CA PRO A 84 -12.95 -17.87 -9.34
C PRO A 84 -12.77 -18.42 -10.77
N PRO A 85 -11.71 -19.21 -11.03
CA PRO A 85 -11.62 -19.92 -12.30
C PRO A 85 -12.88 -20.76 -12.50
N ALA A 86 -13.41 -20.78 -13.73
CA ALA A 86 -14.54 -21.63 -14.06
C ALA A 86 -14.24 -23.07 -13.62
N ALA A 87 -15.17 -23.67 -12.87
CA ALA A 87 -15.02 -25.04 -12.41
C ALA A 87 -14.72 -25.92 -13.62
N ARG A 88 -13.56 -26.59 -13.62
CA ARG A 88 -13.23 -27.55 -14.67
C ARG A 88 -14.19 -28.74 -14.50
N SER A 89 -15.08 -28.93 -15.48
CA SER A 89 -15.91 -30.12 -15.65
C SER A 89 -15.07 -31.31 -16.11
#